data_AF-A0A8X7PQS7-F1
#
_entry.id   AF-A0A8X7PQS7-F1
#
_cell.length_a   1.000
_cell.length_b   1.000
_cell.length_c   1.000
_cell.angle_alpha   90.00
_cell.angle_beta   90.00
_cell.angle_gamma   90.00
#
_symmetry.space_group_name_H-M   'P 1'
#
loop_
_entity.id
_entity.type
_entity.pdbx_description
1 polymer ?
#
loop_
_entity_poly.entity_id
_entity_poly.type
_entity_poly.pdbx_seq_one_letter_code
_entity_poly.pdbx_strand_id
1 'polypeptide(L)'
;MRVGSVTLMDDRLVNEEALNANFLIPPDENAYRGKTMAEICCVVIRSGTLTLWSLSLLRKFDVVVIGYGSRATKMSVNEQCRKLSKRVAFYTVDCRDSCGEIFVDLQDYKYTKAPKKGVKVATKKKPEKVTNHLFERRPKQFGVGGALPPKKYLTGYIKWPKSIRLQRQKRILKQRLKVPPELNQFSTKTLDKNLGMMSTGRSGEVESWD
;
A
#
# COMPACT_ATOMS: atom_id res chain seq x y z
N MET A 1 2.24 -11.17 8.27
CA MET A 1 1.70 -10.55 9.49
C MET A 1 0.18 -10.69 9.40
N ARG A 2 -0.47 -11.36 10.35
CA ARG A 2 -1.93 -11.60 10.31
C ARG A 2 -2.55 -10.77 11.43
N VAL A 3 -3.45 -9.87 11.07
CA VAL A 3 -4.28 -9.12 12.03
C VAL A 3 -5.50 -9.98 12.35
N GLY A 4 -5.88 -10.09 13.63
CA GLY A 4 -7.00 -10.94 14.05
C GLY A 4 -8.35 -10.44 13.56
N SER A 5 -8.62 -9.16 13.79
CA SER A 5 -9.84 -8.47 13.33
C SER A 5 -9.53 -7.00 13.03
N VAL A 6 -10.35 -6.40 12.17
CA VAL A 6 -10.32 -4.97 11.84
C VAL A 6 -11.74 -4.43 11.97
N THR A 7 -11.88 -3.25 12.55
CA THR A 7 -13.16 -2.55 12.66
C THR A 7 -13.01 -1.18 12.02
N LEU A 8 -13.83 -0.90 11.02
CA LEU A 8 -13.87 0.41 10.36
C LEU A 8 -14.98 1.25 10.99
N MET A 9 -14.64 2.48 11.40
CA MET A 9 -15.59 3.46 11.91
C MET A 9 -15.47 4.72 11.05
N ASP A 10 -16.48 4.98 10.24
CA ASP A 10 -16.59 6.17 9.40
C ASP A 10 -18.08 6.46 9.18
N ASP A 11 -18.58 7.48 9.89
CA ASP A 11 -19.96 7.94 9.89
C ASP A 11 -20.26 8.94 8.78
N ARG A 12 -19.25 9.32 7.98
CA ARG A 12 -19.44 10.23 6.86
C ARG A 12 -20.28 9.55 5.79
N LEU A 13 -21.22 10.31 5.25
CA LEU A 13 -21.95 9.93 4.06
C LEU A 13 -20.99 9.82 2.89
N VAL A 14 -21.32 8.90 1.99
CA VAL A 14 -20.54 8.71 0.77
C VAL A 14 -20.69 9.91 -0.14
N ASN A 15 -19.55 10.49 -0.52
CA ASN A 15 -19.45 11.51 -1.55
C ASN A 15 -18.67 10.97 -2.77
N GLU A 16 -18.82 11.63 -3.92
CA GLU A 16 -18.16 11.23 -5.16
C GLU A 16 -16.63 11.23 -5.05
N GLU A 17 -16.06 12.19 -4.31
CA GLU A 17 -14.62 12.23 -4.06
C GLU A 17 -14.11 11.00 -3.29
N ALA A 18 -14.84 10.55 -2.27
CA ALA A 18 -14.49 9.34 -1.52
C ALA A 18 -14.67 8.10 -2.38
N LEU A 19 -15.69 8.02 -3.24
CA LEU A 19 -15.82 6.91 -4.18
C LEU A 19 -14.62 6.84 -5.14
N ASN A 20 -14.19 7.98 -5.67
CA ASN A 20 -13.04 8.06 -6.57
C ASN A 20 -11.70 7.71 -5.87
N ALA A 21 -11.58 7.99 -4.58
CA ALA A 21 -10.36 7.72 -3.81
C ALA A 21 -10.33 6.31 -3.17
N ASN A 22 -11.48 5.65 -3.00
CA ASN A 22 -11.58 4.37 -2.29
C ASN A 22 -11.66 3.18 -3.24
N PHE A 23 -10.55 2.46 -3.36
CA PHE A 23 -10.46 1.22 -4.14
C PHE A 23 -11.34 0.07 -3.61
N LEU A 24 -11.90 0.21 -2.40
CA LEU A 24 -12.78 -0.77 -1.78
C LEU A 24 -14.22 -0.69 -2.27
N ILE A 25 -14.61 0.42 -2.90
CA ILE A 25 -15.99 0.67 -3.31
C ILE A 25 -16.03 0.71 -4.84
N PRO A 26 -16.82 -0.16 -5.51
CA PRO A 26 -16.99 -0.06 -6.94
C PRO A 26 -17.79 1.21 -7.28
N PRO A 27 -17.51 1.88 -8.41
CA PRO A 27 -18.24 3.07 -8.81
C PRO A 27 -19.66 2.70 -9.25
N ASP A 28 -20.65 2.93 -8.37
CA ASP A 28 -22.07 2.84 -8.66
C ASP A 28 -22.80 4.01 -7.97
N GLU A 29 -23.11 5.05 -8.74
CA GLU A 29 -23.64 6.33 -8.25
C GLU A 29 -25.03 6.20 -7.60
N ASN A 30 -25.81 5.18 -7.97
CA ASN A 30 -27.19 5.02 -7.49
C ASN A 30 -27.33 4.06 -6.30
N ALA A 31 -26.37 3.16 -6.09
CA ALA A 31 -26.45 2.14 -5.04
C ALA A 31 -26.10 2.62 -3.61
N TYR A 32 -25.46 3.79 -3.49
CA TYR A 32 -24.80 4.24 -2.26
C TYR A 32 -25.38 5.52 -1.65
N ARG A 33 -26.41 6.11 -2.27
CA ARG A 33 -27.09 7.31 -1.78
C ARG A 33 -27.62 7.08 -0.35
N GLY A 34 -27.19 7.94 0.58
CA GLY A 34 -27.65 7.93 1.97
C GLY A 34 -26.98 6.90 2.88
N LYS A 35 -26.01 6.12 2.38
CA LYS A 35 -25.21 5.18 3.19
C LYS A 35 -23.92 5.85 3.69
N THR A 36 -23.41 5.35 4.79
CA THR A 36 -22.10 5.75 5.35
C THR A 36 -20.95 4.99 4.70
N MET A 37 -19.76 5.56 4.76
CA MET A 37 -18.52 4.91 4.30
C MET A 37 -18.27 3.55 4.97
N ALA A 38 -18.57 3.43 6.27
CA ALA A 38 -18.40 2.18 6.99
C ALA A 38 -19.37 1.07 6.52
N GLU A 39 -20.61 1.42 6.18
CA GLU A 39 -21.61 0.46 5.70
C GLU A 39 -21.23 -0.13 4.34
N ILE A 40 -20.65 0.69 3.45
CA ILE A 40 -20.31 0.25 2.10
C ILE A 40 -18.99 -0.52 2.06
N CYS A 41 -18.02 -0.13 2.89
CA CYS A 41 -16.73 -0.83 2.94
C CYS A 41 -16.82 -2.26 3.49
N CYS A 42 -17.95 -2.70 4.04
CA CYS A 42 -18.28 -4.10 4.39
C CYS A 42 -17.24 -4.86 5.27
N VAL A 43 -16.34 -4.14 5.97
CA VAL A 43 -15.37 -4.72 6.92
C VAL A 43 -15.79 -4.37 8.34
N VAL A 44 -16.73 -5.15 8.88
CA VAL A 44 -17.19 -5.19 10.29
C VAL A 44 -17.72 -3.86 10.81
N ILE A 45 -19.05 -3.76 10.82
CA ILE A 45 -19.82 -2.56 11.14
C ILE A 45 -19.86 -2.32 12.66
N ARG A 46 -19.33 -1.18 13.11
CA ARG A 46 -19.88 -0.44 14.24
C ARG A 46 -20.08 1.01 13.80
N SER A 47 -21.32 1.37 13.48
CA SER A 47 -21.71 2.77 13.31
C SER A 47 -21.60 3.48 14.67
N GLY A 48 -20.94 4.64 14.70
CA GLY A 48 -20.77 5.43 15.92
C GLY A 48 -19.90 6.66 15.70
N THR A 49 -20.35 7.79 16.22
CA THR A 49 -19.67 9.09 16.15
C THR A 49 -18.37 9.06 16.96
N LEU A 50 -17.29 9.67 16.44
CA LEU A 50 -15.97 9.72 17.10
C LEU A 50 -15.99 10.36 18.51
N THR A 51 -17.05 11.12 18.83
CA THR A 51 -17.26 11.79 20.13
C THR A 51 -17.82 10.86 21.21
N LEU A 52 -18.32 9.68 20.87
CA LEU A 52 -18.84 8.68 21.82
C LEU A 52 -17.85 7.52 22.02
N TRP A 53 -16.55 7.82 22.04
CA TRP A 53 -15.54 6.81 22.34
C TRP A 53 -15.46 6.66 23.86
N SER A 54 -16.11 5.63 24.37
CA SER A 54 -15.98 5.24 25.78
C SER A 54 -14.68 4.48 26.00
N LEU A 55 -14.07 4.67 27.17
CA LEU A 55 -12.88 3.91 27.60
C LEU A 55 -13.08 2.39 27.47
N SER A 56 -14.33 1.91 27.64
CA SER A 56 -14.68 0.50 27.51
C SER A 56 -14.62 -0.03 26.07
N LEU A 57 -14.87 0.81 25.06
CA LEU A 57 -14.74 0.43 23.65
C LEU A 57 -13.27 0.34 23.25
N LEU A 58 -12.48 1.36 23.61
CA LEU A 58 -11.06 1.44 23.26
C LEU A 58 -10.23 0.28 23.83
N ARG A 59 -10.57 -0.19 25.03
CA ARG A 59 -9.89 -1.33 25.67
C ARG A 59 -9.94 -2.62 24.84
N LYS A 60 -10.92 -2.76 23.93
CA LYS A 60 -11.08 -3.96 23.08
C LYS A 60 -9.98 -4.08 22.03
N PHE A 61 -9.37 -2.96 21.65
CA PHE A 61 -8.39 -2.91 20.57
C PHE A 61 -6.95 -2.96 21.12
N ASP A 62 -6.03 -3.43 20.29
CA ASP A 62 -4.58 -3.33 20.55
C ASP A 62 -3.96 -2.12 19.86
N VAL A 63 -4.58 -1.69 18.75
CA VAL A 63 -4.15 -0.59 17.90
C VAL A 63 -5.37 0.23 17.52
N VAL A 64 -5.25 1.55 17.62
CA VAL A 64 -6.23 2.53 17.17
C VAL A 64 -5.57 3.40 16.11
N VAL A 65 -6.25 3.57 14.99
CA VAL A 65 -5.81 4.43 13.89
C VAL A 65 -6.90 5.44 13.61
N ILE A 66 -6.59 6.73 13.74
CA ILE A 66 -7.51 7.82 13.39
C ILE A 66 -6.99 8.53 12.16
N GLY A 67 -7.69 8.36 11.05
CA GLY A 67 -7.54 9.22 9.89
C GLY A 67 -8.67 10.25 9.85
N TYR A 68 -8.40 11.39 9.22
CA TYR A 68 -9.41 12.41 8.93
C TYR A 68 -10.21 12.88 10.16
N GLY A 69 -9.74 13.95 10.79
CA GLY A 69 -10.41 14.51 11.96
C GLY A 69 -9.66 15.70 12.52
N SER A 70 -10.34 16.49 13.36
CA SER A 70 -9.74 17.65 14.00
C SER A 70 -8.57 17.23 14.91
N ARG A 71 -7.59 18.12 15.07
CA ARG A 71 -6.46 17.89 15.99
C ARG A 71 -6.96 17.66 17.42
N ALA A 72 -8.06 18.32 17.81
CA ALA A 72 -8.68 18.16 19.13
C ALA A 72 -9.22 16.74 19.35
N THR A 73 -9.92 16.17 18.36
CA THR A 73 -10.45 14.80 18.42
C THR A 73 -9.32 13.79 18.57
N LYS A 74 -8.27 13.90 17.75
CA LYS A 74 -7.09 13.03 17.81
C LYS A 74 -6.40 13.10 19.17
N MET A 75 -6.26 14.30 19.71
CA MET A 75 -5.65 14.51 21.03
C MET A 75 -6.50 13.92 22.15
N SER A 76 -7.81 14.13 22.11
CA SER A 76 -8.75 13.59 23.11
C SER A 76 -8.74 12.06 23.12
N VAL A 77 -8.81 11.40 21.95
CA VAL A 77 -8.77 9.93 21.89
C VAL A 77 -7.40 9.39 22.33
N ASN A 78 -6.29 10.04 21.95
CA ASN A 78 -4.98 9.62 22.42
C ASN A 78 -4.87 9.68 23.95
N GLU A 79 -5.39 10.76 24.56
CA GLU A 79 -5.43 10.90 26.01
C GLU A 79 -6.27 9.80 26.67
N GLN A 80 -7.41 9.43 26.06
CA GLN A 80 -8.20 8.28 26.51
C GLN A 80 -7.41 6.98 26.40
N CYS A 81 -6.69 6.72 25.31
CA CYS A 81 -5.85 5.54 25.14
C CYS A 81 -4.74 5.44 26.19
N ARG A 82 -4.19 6.58 26.65
CA ARG A 82 -3.19 6.64 27.72
C ARG A 82 -3.77 6.36 29.12
N LYS A 83 -5.05 6.64 29.34
CA LYS A 83 -5.75 6.37 30.61
C LYS A 83 -6.15 4.89 30.79
N LEU A 84 -6.03 4.08 29.74
CA LEU A 84 -6.38 2.66 29.82
C LEU A 84 -5.31 1.86 30.56
N SER A 85 -5.75 0.87 31.34
CA SER A 85 -4.85 -0.09 31.98
C SER A 85 -4.16 -1.03 30.99
N LYS A 86 -4.78 -1.26 29.84
CA LYS A 86 -4.19 -2.00 28.71
C LYS A 86 -3.50 -1.00 27.78
N ARG A 87 -2.24 -1.29 27.41
CA ARG A 87 -1.53 -0.51 26.40
C ARG A 87 -2.21 -0.65 25.04
N VAL A 88 -2.67 0.47 24.49
CA VAL A 88 -3.22 0.58 23.13
C VAL A 88 -2.29 1.48 22.32
N ALA A 89 -1.78 0.98 21.20
CA ALA A 89 -0.95 1.79 20.31
C ALA A 89 -1.84 2.74 19.50
N PHE A 90 -1.48 4.02 19.48
CA PHE A 90 -2.29 5.05 18.84
C PHE A 90 -1.55 5.61 17.61
N TYR A 91 -2.26 5.70 16.50
CA TYR A 91 -1.75 6.22 15.24
C TYR A 91 -2.72 7.25 14.69
N THR A 92 -2.18 8.29 14.07
CA THR A 92 -2.96 9.14 13.17
C THR A 92 -2.32 9.16 11.81
N VAL A 93 -3.15 9.21 10.77
CA VAL A 93 -2.70 9.23 9.39
C VAL A 93 -3.57 10.22 8.63
N ASP A 94 -2.96 11.25 8.08
CA ASP A 94 -3.66 12.22 7.23
C ASP A 94 -2.87 12.46 5.96
N CYS A 95 -3.60 12.66 4.86
CA CYS A 95 -3.04 13.13 3.61
C CYS A 95 -3.65 14.50 3.31
N ARG A 96 -2.81 15.50 3.06
CA ARG A 96 -3.21 16.81 2.54
C ARG A 96 -2.41 17.06 1.26
N ASP A 97 -3.12 17.12 0.15
CA ASP A 97 -2.53 17.29 -1.18
C ASP A 97 -1.43 16.25 -1.46
N SER A 98 -0.21 16.72 -1.71
CA SER A 98 0.98 15.88 -1.94
C SER A 98 1.69 15.42 -0.67
N CYS A 99 1.23 15.83 0.51
CA CYS A 99 1.90 15.59 1.79
C CYS A 99 1.11 14.60 2.65
N GLY A 100 1.80 13.60 3.20
CA GLY A 100 1.26 12.67 4.19
C GLY A 100 1.87 12.94 5.57
N GLU A 101 1.03 12.98 6.60
CA GLU A 101 1.41 13.08 8.00
C GLU A 101 1.03 11.79 8.73
N ILE A 102 1.99 11.24 9.49
CA ILE A 102 1.76 10.09 10.36
C ILE A 102 2.29 10.46 11.74
N PHE A 103 1.42 10.38 12.74
CA PHE A 103 1.80 10.47 14.14
C PHE A 103 1.61 9.11 14.80
N VAL A 104 2.54 8.76 15.67
CA VAL A 104 2.53 7.48 16.37
C VAL A 104 2.82 7.70 17.84
N ASP A 105 1.92 7.21 18.69
CA ASP A 105 2.10 7.14 20.13
C ASP A 105 2.04 5.67 20.57
N LEU A 106 3.22 5.13 20.88
CA LEU A 106 3.37 3.77 21.38
C LEU A 106 3.48 3.72 22.91
N GLN A 107 3.46 4.88 23.58
CA GLN A 107 3.76 5.00 25.01
C GLN A 107 5.14 4.35 25.32
N ASP A 108 5.27 3.65 26.45
CA ASP A 108 6.52 2.98 26.86
C ASP A 108 6.76 1.63 26.15
N TYR A 109 6.57 1.59 24.83
CA TYR A 109 6.74 0.38 24.05
C TYR A 109 8.21 -0.02 23.91
N LYS A 110 8.55 -1.19 24.46
CA LYS A 110 9.84 -1.83 24.26
C LYS A 110 9.77 -2.77 23.07
N TYR A 111 10.68 -2.60 22.10
CA TYR A 111 10.83 -3.52 20.98
C TYR A 111 12.25 -4.09 20.93
N THR A 112 12.34 -5.36 20.55
CA THR A 112 13.62 -6.00 20.24
C THR A 112 13.85 -5.93 18.74
N LYS A 113 14.99 -5.37 18.32
CA LYS A 113 15.42 -5.47 16.92
C LYS A 113 15.85 -6.91 16.68
N ALA A 114 15.24 -7.57 15.70
CA ALA A 114 15.77 -8.83 15.21
C ALA A 114 17.23 -8.60 14.76
N PRO A 115 18.18 -9.47 15.15
CA PRO A 115 19.56 -9.36 14.71
C PRO A 115 19.56 -9.43 13.18
N LYS A 116 20.09 -8.39 12.53
CA LYS A 116 20.35 -8.44 11.10
C LYS A 116 21.36 -9.57 10.89
N LYS A 117 20.96 -10.66 10.23
CA LYS A 117 21.90 -11.68 9.75
C LYS A 117 22.98 -10.94 8.96
N GLY A 118 24.19 -10.97 9.51
CA GLY A 118 25.28 -10.09 9.12
C GLY A 118 25.65 -10.27 7.65
N VAL A 119 25.41 -9.25 6.84
CA VAL A 119 26.33 -8.96 5.75
C VAL A 119 27.57 -8.41 6.42
N LYS A 120 28.65 -9.18 6.43
CA LYS A 120 29.98 -8.72 6.83
C LYS A 120 30.33 -7.55 5.92
N VAL A 121 30.16 -6.32 6.40
CA VAL A 121 30.73 -5.15 5.74
C VAL A 121 32.22 -5.26 5.98
N ALA A 122 32.94 -5.71 4.95
CA ALA A 122 34.39 -5.71 4.94
C ALA A 122 34.87 -4.31 5.33
N THR A 123 35.65 -4.25 6.42
CA THR A 123 36.33 -3.06 6.90
C THR A 123 37.23 -2.55 5.78
N LYS A 124 36.76 -1.57 5.00
CA LYS A 124 37.62 -0.86 4.05
C LYS A 124 38.69 -0.15 4.87
N LYS A 125 39.95 -0.61 4.75
CA LYS A 125 41.14 0.11 5.23
C LYS A 125 41.05 1.57 4.74
N LYS A 126 41.20 2.53 5.65
CA LYS A 126 41.38 3.94 5.30
C LYS A 126 42.70 4.04 4.52
N PRO A 127 42.73 4.59 3.29
CA PRO A 127 43.99 4.99 2.70
C PRO A 127 44.57 6.17 3.49
N GLU A 128 45.88 6.12 3.72
CA GLU A 128 46.67 7.22 4.26
C GLU A 128 46.51 8.46 3.35
N LYS A 129 46.32 9.62 3.97
CA LYS A 129 46.09 10.88 3.25
C LYS A 129 47.42 11.47 2.84
N VAL A 130 47.69 11.48 1.54
CA VAL A 130 48.64 12.43 0.94
C VAL A 130 48.01 13.83 1.04
N THR A 131 48.57 14.68 1.89
CA THR A 131 48.17 16.10 2.00
C THR A 131 48.94 16.90 0.96
N ASN A 132 48.25 17.35 -0.09
CA ASN A 132 48.81 18.27 -1.08
C ASN A 132 48.67 19.70 -0.55
N HIS A 133 49.78 20.38 -0.26
CA HIS A 133 49.82 21.69 0.39
C HIS A 133 49.23 22.84 -0.46
N LEU A 134 48.99 22.62 -1.76
CA LEU A 134 48.42 23.64 -2.66
C LEU A 134 46.89 23.77 -2.55
N PHE A 135 46.19 22.82 -1.92
CA PHE A 135 44.72 22.85 -1.85
C PHE A 135 44.23 22.60 -0.42
N GLU A 136 43.54 23.59 0.14
CA GLU A 136 42.82 23.41 1.40
C GLU A 136 41.65 22.43 1.23
N ARG A 137 41.57 21.44 2.12
CA ARG A 137 40.46 20.48 2.13
C ARG A 137 39.19 21.20 2.59
N ARG A 138 38.26 21.46 1.67
CA ARG A 138 36.89 21.87 2.02
C ARG A 138 36.08 20.66 2.54
N PRO A 139 35.75 20.57 3.85
CA PRO A 139 34.96 19.47 4.38
C PRO A 139 33.54 19.54 3.81
N LYS A 140 32.98 18.40 3.41
CA LYS A 140 31.62 18.35 2.88
C LYS A 140 30.63 18.60 4.02
N GLN A 141 29.73 19.57 3.87
CA GLN A 141 28.72 19.91 4.87
C GLN A 141 27.63 18.83 4.88
N PHE A 142 27.47 18.13 6.00
CA PHE A 142 26.47 17.06 6.18
C PHE A 142 25.23 17.51 6.98
N GLY A 143 25.13 18.81 7.31
CA GLY A 143 23.97 19.38 8.01
C GLY A 143 22.71 19.41 7.15
N VAL A 144 21.54 19.37 7.81
CA VAL A 144 20.22 19.48 7.16
C VAL A 144 20.16 20.79 6.36
N GLY A 145 19.92 20.69 5.06
CA GLY A 145 19.83 21.83 4.14
C GLY A 145 21.14 22.27 3.46
N GLY A 146 22.29 21.68 3.79
CA GLY A 146 23.60 22.05 3.19
C GLY A 146 24.28 20.96 2.36
N ALA A 147 23.73 19.74 2.33
CA ALA A 147 24.30 18.64 1.58
C ALA A 147 24.01 18.79 0.08
N LEU A 148 25.05 18.88 -0.75
CA LEU A 148 24.90 18.82 -2.20
C LEU A 148 24.12 17.55 -2.58
N PRO A 149 23.06 17.65 -3.41
CA PRO A 149 22.30 16.49 -3.84
C PRO A 149 23.23 15.47 -4.52
N PRO A 150 22.98 14.16 -4.35
CA PRO A 150 23.78 13.14 -5.03
C PRO A 150 23.70 13.38 -6.55
N LYS A 151 24.84 13.19 -7.25
CA LYS A 151 24.89 13.30 -8.71
C LYS A 151 23.88 12.31 -9.30
N LYS A 152 22.80 12.83 -9.89
CA LYS A 152 21.83 12.01 -10.63
C LYS A 152 22.45 11.68 -11.98
N TYR A 153 22.51 10.39 -12.32
CA TYR A 153 22.99 9.95 -13.62
C TYR A 153 21.91 10.27 -14.67
N LEU A 154 22.08 11.38 -15.39
CA LEU A 154 21.05 11.92 -16.27
C LEU A 154 20.90 11.15 -17.59
N THR A 155 21.86 10.29 -17.92
CA THR A 155 21.92 9.54 -19.17
C THR A 155 20.88 8.40 -19.27
N GLY A 156 20.10 8.16 -18.21
CA GLY A 156 19.03 7.16 -18.16
C GLY A 156 17.60 7.73 -18.15
N TYR A 157 17.42 9.06 -18.13
CA TYR A 157 16.08 9.67 -18.14
C TYR A 157 15.51 9.72 -19.56
N ILE A 158 15.32 8.55 -20.15
CA ILE A 158 14.51 8.40 -21.35
C ILE A 158 13.06 8.29 -20.90
N LYS A 159 12.23 9.28 -21.27
CA LYS A 159 10.78 9.18 -21.11
C LYS A 159 10.30 8.00 -21.97
N TRP A 160 9.99 6.87 -21.33
CA TRP A 160 9.51 5.70 -22.05
C TRP A 160 8.31 6.05 -22.94
N PRO A 161 8.32 5.61 -24.23
CA PRO A 161 7.17 5.72 -25.11
C PRO A 161 5.90 5.21 -24.43
N LYS A 162 4.75 5.84 -24.74
CA LYS A 162 3.46 5.56 -24.10
C LYS A 162 3.11 4.06 -24.15
N SER A 163 3.38 3.40 -25.28
CA SER A 163 3.14 1.97 -25.49
C SER A 163 3.91 1.07 -24.51
N ILE A 164 5.21 1.31 -24.33
CA ILE A 164 6.06 0.50 -23.44
C ILE A 164 5.63 0.67 -21.97
N ARG A 165 5.25 1.89 -21.60
CA ARG A 165 4.72 2.18 -20.25
C ARG A 165 3.43 1.40 -19.99
N LEU A 166 2.49 1.43 -20.94
CA LEU A 166 1.22 0.71 -20.87
C LEU A 166 1.42 -0.81 -20.84
N GLN A 167 2.34 -1.34 -21.67
CA GLN A 167 2.69 -2.77 -21.68
C GLN A 167 3.25 -3.22 -20.32
N ARG A 168 4.15 -2.43 -19.73
CA ARG A 168 4.72 -2.71 -18.41
C ARG A 168 3.67 -2.66 -17.31
N GLN A 169 2.81 -1.63 -17.30
CA GLN A 169 1.69 -1.52 -16.35
C GLN A 169 0.74 -2.71 -16.45
N LYS A 170 0.35 -3.09 -17.67
CA LYS A 170 -0.52 -4.26 -17.93
C LYS A 170 0.13 -5.56 -17.44
N ARG A 171 1.43 -5.75 -17.66
CA ARG A 171 2.18 -6.93 -17.18
C ARG A 171 2.21 -7.01 -15.66
N ILE A 172 2.51 -5.90 -14.99
CA ILE A 172 2.54 -5.83 -13.52
C ILE A 172 1.14 -6.08 -12.94
N LEU A 173 0.11 -5.47 -13.52
CA LEU A 173 -1.28 -5.68 -13.09
C LEU A 173 -1.69 -7.15 -13.22
N LYS A 174 -1.39 -7.79 -14.35
CA LYS A 174 -1.64 -9.23 -14.55
C LYS A 174 -0.88 -10.12 -13.56
N GLN A 175 0.34 -9.75 -13.17
CA GLN A 175 1.10 -10.48 -12.15
C GLN A 175 0.55 -10.28 -10.74
N ARG A 176 -0.04 -9.12 -10.45
CA ARG A 176 -0.59 -8.77 -9.13
C ARG A 176 -2.01 -9.28 -8.92
N LEU A 177 -2.79 -9.36 -9.99
CA LEU A 177 -4.10 -9.99 -9.96
C LEU A 177 -3.90 -11.48 -9.67
N LYS A 178 -4.10 -11.83 -8.41
CA LYS A 178 -4.10 -13.21 -7.94
C LYS A 178 -5.41 -13.83 -8.43
N VAL A 179 -5.36 -14.45 -9.60
CA VAL A 179 -6.48 -15.26 -10.09
C VAL A 179 -6.57 -16.49 -9.18
N PRO A 180 -7.74 -16.80 -8.59
CA PRO A 180 -7.93 -18.01 -7.82
C PRO A 180 -7.40 -19.24 -8.60
N PRO A 181 -6.72 -20.20 -7.94
CA PRO A 181 -6.10 -21.34 -8.62
C PRO A 181 -7.01 -22.10 -9.58
N GLU A 182 -8.31 -22.12 -9.30
CA GLU A 182 -9.39 -22.70 -10.13
C GLU A 182 -9.50 -21.97 -11.48
N LEU A 183 -9.54 -20.63 -11.47
CA LEU A 183 -9.69 -19.81 -12.67
C LEU A 183 -8.40 -19.71 -13.50
N ASN A 184 -7.23 -19.91 -12.89
CA ASN A 184 -5.95 -19.82 -13.58
C ASN A 184 -5.75 -20.96 -14.61
N GLN A 185 -6.44 -22.10 -14.43
CA GLN A 185 -6.37 -23.26 -15.33
C GLN A 185 -6.88 -22.91 -16.74
N PHE A 186 -7.95 -22.10 -16.82
CA PHE A 186 -8.57 -21.69 -18.08
C PHE A 186 -7.85 -20.55 -18.81
N SER A 187 -6.84 -19.92 -18.19
CA SER A 187 -6.17 -18.73 -18.74
C SER A 187 -4.70 -18.99 -19.10
N THR A 188 -4.01 -19.85 -18.34
CA THR A 188 -2.58 -20.14 -18.53
C THR A 188 -2.29 -21.57 -19.00
N LYS A 189 -3.25 -22.49 -18.86
CA LYS A 189 -3.15 -23.89 -19.27
C LYS A 189 -4.24 -24.27 -20.28
N THR A 190 -4.58 -23.36 -21.19
CA THR A 190 -5.39 -23.74 -22.36
C THR A 190 -4.50 -24.44 -23.37
N LEU A 191 -5.04 -25.48 -24.03
CA LEU A 191 -4.39 -26.08 -25.18
C LEU A 191 -4.09 -25.00 -26.23
N ASP A 192 -2.92 -25.08 -26.85
CA ASP A 192 -2.52 -24.13 -27.89
C ASP A 192 -3.59 -24.10 -29.00
N LYS A 193 -3.89 -22.89 -29.48
CA LYS A 193 -4.93 -22.66 -30.51
C LYS A 193 -4.72 -23.48 -31.79
N ASN A 194 -3.51 -23.97 -32.01
CA ASN A 194 -3.13 -24.79 -33.16
C ASN A 194 -3.64 -26.25 -33.07
N LEU A 195 -4.13 -26.71 -31.90
CA LEU A 195 -4.63 -28.08 -31.74
C LEU A 195 -6.12 -28.23 -32.14
N GLY A 196 -6.87 -27.13 -32.26
CA GLY A 196 -8.32 -27.13 -32.52
C GLY A 196 -8.72 -27.20 -34.00
N MET A 197 -7.77 -27.34 -34.93
CA MET A 197 -8.03 -27.33 -36.38
C MET A 197 -7.90 -28.70 -37.07
N MET A 198 -7.84 -29.82 -36.33
CA MET A 198 -7.67 -31.17 -36.91
C MET A 198 -8.82 -32.15 -36.63
N SER A 199 -10.05 -31.67 -36.40
CA SER A 199 -11.21 -32.56 -36.33
C SER A 199 -12.44 -31.98 -37.03
N THR A 200 -12.36 -31.84 -38.35
CA THR A 200 -13.54 -31.79 -39.23
C THR A 200 -13.34 -32.77 -40.37
N GLY A 201 -14.08 -33.89 -40.30
CA GLY A 201 -14.60 -34.68 -41.42
C GLY A 201 -13.61 -35.38 -42.34
N ARG A 202 -13.39 -36.68 -42.10
CA ARG A 202 -13.08 -37.63 -43.18
C ARG A 202 -13.97 -38.88 -43.03
N SER A 203 -15.12 -38.82 -43.66
CA SER A 203 -15.92 -39.95 -44.15
C SER A 203 -16.34 -39.49 -45.55
N GLY A 204 -15.81 -40.03 -46.64
CA GLY A 204 -16.09 -41.40 -47.05
C GLY A 204 -17.36 -41.38 -47.89
N GLU A 205 -17.28 -40.86 -49.12
CA GLU A 205 -18.26 -41.13 -50.19
C GLU A 205 -17.46 -41.69 -51.37
N VAL A 206 -17.63 -42.99 -51.57
CA VAL A 206 -17.47 -43.65 -52.86
C VAL A 206 -18.87 -43.73 -53.42
N GLU A 207 -19.12 -43.17 -54.60
CA GLU A 207 -19.89 -43.84 -55.68
C GLU A 207 -19.67 -43.08 -56.99
N SER A 208 -19.49 -43.88 -58.02
CA SER A 208 -19.14 -43.56 -59.40
C SER A 208 -20.37 -43.78 -60.25
N TRP A 209 -20.76 -42.85 -61.11
CA TRP A 209 -21.50 -43.14 -62.34
C TRP A 209 -21.09 -42.15 -63.45
N ASP A 210 -20.69 -42.74 -64.58
CA ASP A 210 -20.36 -42.25 -65.94
C ASP A 210 -19.13 -41.37 -66.19
#